data_AF-A0A7G1HX15-F1
#
_entry.id   AF-A0A7G1HX15-F1
#
_cell.length_a   1.000
_cell.length_b   1.000
_cell.length_c   1.000
_cell.angle_alpha   90.00
_cell.angle_beta   90.00
_cell.angle_gamma   90.00
#
_symmetry.space_group_name_H-M   'P 1'
#
loop_
_entity.id
_entity.type
_entity.pdbx_description
1 polymer ?
#
loop_
_entity_poly.entity_id
_entity_poly.type
_entity_poly.pdbx_seq_one_letter_code
_entity_poly.pdbx_strand_id
1 'polypeptide(L)'
;MKRTRCFITILLLSALVFSVQGSVIKVLAVGNSFSENAIEQNLYQLAEANGDTLIIGNMFIPGCTINRHWECAQSEEAAYQYRKIVNGKKVNTSNKSMLECIRDEAWDYISF
;
A
#
# COMPACT_ATOMS: atom_id res chain seq x y z
N MET A 1 50.49 0.83 -6.51
CA MET A 1 49.61 1.22 -7.64
C MET A 1 48.54 0.18 -8.00
N LYS A 2 48.86 -1.09 -8.27
CA LYS A 2 47.84 -2.12 -8.62
C LYS A 2 46.84 -2.41 -7.49
N ARG A 3 47.30 -2.50 -6.23
CA ARG A 3 46.45 -2.74 -5.05
C ARG A 3 45.50 -1.57 -4.76
N THR A 4 46.00 -0.33 -4.83
CA THR A 4 45.20 0.88 -4.64
C THR A 4 44.12 1.06 -5.71
N ARG A 5 44.42 0.73 -6.97
CA ARG A 5 43.43 0.71 -8.06
C ARG A 5 42.34 -0.33 -7.80
N CYS A 6 42.70 -1.53 -7.37
CA CYS A 6 41.74 -2.60 -7.03
C CYS A 6 40.82 -2.22 -5.87
N PHE A 7 41.34 -1.57 -4.83
CA PHE A 7 40.54 -1.04 -3.71
C PHE A 7 39.54 0.04 -4.16
N ILE A 8 39.96 0.96 -5.04
CA ILE A 8 39.08 2.00 -5.59
C ILE A 8 37.99 1.38 -6.48
N THR A 9 38.33 0.36 -7.27
CA THR A 9 37.34 -0.37 -8.09
C THR A 9 36.32 -1.11 -7.24
N ILE A 10 36.73 -1.73 -6.13
CA ILE A 10 35.83 -2.42 -5.19
C ILE A 10 34.91 -1.41 -4.48
N LEU A 11 35.43 -0.25 -4.07
CA LEU A 11 34.66 0.80 -3.41
C LEU A 11 33.62 1.46 -4.34
N LEU A 12 33.96 1.63 -5.62
CA LEU A 12 33.03 2.12 -6.64
C LEU A 12 31.94 1.10 -6.96
N LEU A 13 32.28 -0.20 -7.01
CA LEU A 13 31.30 -1.26 -7.20
C LEU A 13 30.30 -1.35 -6.04
N SER A 14 30.76 -1.22 -4.78
CA SER A 14 29.85 -1.29 -3.63
C SER A 14 28.87 -0.13 -3.60
N ALA A 15 29.29 1.10 -3.93
CA ALA A 15 28.42 2.27 -4.01
C ALA A 15 27.29 2.14 -5.06
N LEU A 16 27.53 1.41 -6.16
CA LEU A 16 26.51 1.11 -7.17
C LEU A 16 25.43 0.14 -6.66
N VAL A 17 25.76 -0.77 -5.73
CA VAL A 17 24.81 -1.74 -5.15
C VAL A 17 23.88 -1.09 -4.11
N PHE A 18 24.33 -0.03 -3.43
CA PHE A 18 23.55 0.67 -2.39
C PHE A 18 22.45 1.60 -2.94
N SER A 19 22.30 1.73 -4.26
CA SER A 19 21.40 2.75 -4.85
C SER A 19 20.00 2.26 -5.22
N VAL A 20 19.63 1.00 -4.93
CA VAL A 20 18.26 0.49 -5.13
C VAL A 20 17.61 0.26 -3.77
N GLN A 21 17.25 1.35 -3.10
CA GLN A 21 16.43 1.27 -1.90
C GLN A 21 14.99 1.46 -2.33
N GLY A 22 14.24 0.35 -2.37
CA GLY A 22 12.83 0.32 -2.75
C GLY A 22 12.01 1.34 -1.98
N SER A 23 11.06 1.98 -2.66
CA SER A 23 10.12 2.88 -2.01
C SER A 23 9.00 2.09 -1.33
N VAL A 24 8.56 2.54 -0.15
CA VAL A 24 7.33 2.03 0.47
C VAL A 24 6.20 2.95 0.06
N ILE A 25 5.32 2.46 -0.80
CA ILE A 25 4.15 3.20 -1.29
C ILE A 25 2.93 2.78 -0.48
N LYS A 26 2.14 3.73 0.00
CA LYS A 26 0.94 3.49 0.80
C LYS A 26 -0.30 3.89 0.02
N VAL A 27 -1.16 2.92 -0.26
CA VAL A 27 -2.37 3.11 -1.07
C VAL A 27 -3.62 2.73 -0.29
N LEU A 28 -4.63 3.59 -0.32
CA LEU A 28 -5.96 3.32 0.22
C LEU A 28 -7.00 3.37 -0.90
N ALA A 29 -7.79 2.31 -1.08
CA ALA A 29 -8.98 2.36 -1.91
C ALA A 29 -10.23 2.47 -1.04
N VAL A 30 -11.08 3.46 -1.34
CA VAL A 30 -12.46 3.54 -0.89
C VAL A 30 -13.31 2.84 -1.93
N GLY A 31 -13.90 1.69 -1.61
CA GLY A 31 -14.62 0.95 -2.65
C GLY A 31 -15.37 -0.30 -2.23
N ASN A 32 -15.37 -1.25 -3.15
CA ASN A 32 -16.25 -2.41 -3.18
C ASN A 32 -15.55 -3.60 -3.86
N SER A 33 -16.30 -4.51 -4.49
CA SER A 33 -15.74 -5.66 -5.22
C SER A 33 -14.76 -5.26 -6.34
N PHE A 34 -14.90 -4.08 -6.94
CA PHE A 34 -13.96 -3.61 -7.95
C PHE A 34 -12.60 -3.25 -7.35
N SER A 35 -12.55 -2.58 -6.20
CA SER A 35 -11.29 -2.31 -5.52
C SER A 35 -10.66 -3.61 -5.01
N GLU A 36 -11.45 -4.54 -4.47
CA GLU A 36 -10.96 -5.88 -4.10
C GLU A 36 -10.24 -6.57 -5.27
N ASN A 37 -10.86 -6.61 -6.45
CA ASN A 37 -10.27 -7.23 -7.63
C ASN A 37 -8.98 -6.55 -8.10
N ALA A 38 -8.87 -5.22 -7.91
CA ALA A 38 -7.73 -4.45 -8.37
C ALA A 38 -6.52 -4.56 -7.44
N ILE A 39 -6.72 -4.44 -6.12
CA ILE A 39 -5.61 -4.17 -5.19
C ILE A 39 -5.32 -5.30 -4.18
N GLU A 40 -6.22 -6.25 -3.96
CA GLU A 40 -6.04 -7.21 -2.85
C GLU A 40 -5.24 -8.48 -3.17
N GLN A 41 -5.07 -8.84 -4.46
CA GLN A 41 -4.54 -10.16 -4.82
C GLN A 41 -3.07 -10.13 -5.26
N ASN A 42 -2.77 -9.40 -6.33
CA ASN A 42 -1.47 -9.47 -7.02
C ASN A 42 -0.63 -8.19 -6.91
N LEU A 43 -1.25 -7.07 -6.54
CA LEU A 43 -0.60 -5.76 -6.61
C LEU A 43 0.64 -5.67 -5.71
N TYR A 44 0.56 -6.24 -4.50
CA TYR A 44 1.70 -6.30 -3.59
C TYR A 44 2.89 -7.05 -4.22
N GLN A 45 2.66 -8.24 -4.76
CA GLN A 45 3.71 -9.08 -5.34
C GLN A 45 4.31 -8.46 -6.61
N LEU A 46 3.50 -7.73 -7.38
CA LEU A 46 3.98 -6.98 -8.54
C LEU A 46 4.95 -5.85 -8.14
N ALA A 47 4.65 -5.12 -7.05
CA ALA A 47 5.57 -4.11 -6.53
C ALA A 47 6.85 -4.76 -5.96
N GLU A 48 6.69 -5.82 -5.16
CA GLU A 48 7.80 -6.56 -4.55
C GLU A 48 8.76 -7.11 -5.61
N ALA A 49 8.23 -7.64 -6.73
CA ALA A 49 9.04 -8.14 -7.83
C ALA A 49 9.89 -7.05 -8.54
N ASN A 50 9.51 -5.78 -8.43
CA ASN A 50 10.25 -4.64 -8.96
C ASN A 50 11.15 -3.96 -7.91
N GLY A 51 11.21 -4.52 -6.69
CA GLY A 51 12.04 -4.01 -5.60
C GLY A 51 11.37 -2.93 -4.74
N ASP A 52 10.12 -2.57 -5.01
CA ASP A 52 9.31 -1.67 -4.17
C ASP A 52 8.51 -2.46 -3.13
N THR A 53 7.89 -1.77 -2.18
CA THR A 53 6.97 -2.38 -1.21
C THR A 53 5.68 -1.57 -1.13
N LEU A 54 4.56 -2.26 -0.91
CA LEU A 54 3.27 -1.61 -0.75
C LEU A 54 2.69 -1.87 0.65
N ILE A 55 2.08 -0.83 1.23
CA ILE A 55 1.05 -0.95 2.25
C ILE A 55 -0.28 -0.67 1.58
N ILE A 56 -1.17 -1.66 1.55
CA ILE A 56 -2.44 -1.57 0.82
C ILE A 56 -3.59 -1.60 1.82
N GLY A 57 -4.45 -0.59 1.80
CA GLY A 57 -5.73 -0.57 2.49
C GLY A 57 -6.89 -0.62 1.50
N ASN A 58 -7.90 -1.43 1.78
CA ASN A 58 -9.18 -1.42 1.08
C ASN A 58 -10.31 -1.21 2.10
N MET A 59 -10.99 -0.07 1.99
CA MET A 59 -12.24 0.20 2.70
C MET A 59 -13.39 -0.44 1.93
N PHE A 60 -13.72 -1.67 2.29
CA PHE A 60 -14.62 -2.49 1.52
C PHE A 60 -16.05 -2.48 2.07
N ILE A 61 -17.01 -2.16 1.20
CA ILE A 61 -18.44 -2.48 1.38
C ILE A 61 -18.91 -3.18 0.08
N PRO A 62 -19.50 -4.39 0.13
CA PRO A 62 -19.94 -5.10 -1.08
C PRO A 62 -20.96 -4.28 -1.88
N GLY A 63 -20.73 -4.14 -3.19
CA GLY A 63 -21.65 -3.43 -4.09
C GLY A 63 -21.87 -1.94 -3.75
N CYS A 64 -21.01 -1.35 -2.93
CA CYS A 64 -21.20 0.01 -2.44
C CYS A 64 -21.13 1.04 -3.56
N THR A 65 -22.03 2.02 -3.48
CA THR A 65 -22.09 3.17 -4.40
C THR A 65 -21.34 4.36 -3.81
N ILE A 66 -20.97 5.32 -4.65
CA ILE A 66 -20.33 6.56 -4.19
C ILE A 66 -21.22 7.33 -3.19
N ASN A 67 -22.55 7.35 -3.39
CA ASN A 67 -23.49 7.98 -2.48
C ASN A 67 -23.46 7.33 -1.09
N ARG A 68 -23.37 5.99 -1.02
CA ARG A 68 -23.27 5.31 0.27
C ARG A 68 -21.94 5.60 0.96
N HIS A 69 -20.83 5.69 0.22
CA HIS A 69 -19.56 6.13 0.81
C HIS A 69 -19.65 7.56 1.35
N TRP A 70 -20.34 8.47 0.64
CA TRP A 70 -20.58 9.84 1.09
C TRP A 70 -21.44 9.92 2.36
N GLU A 71 -22.47 9.08 2.49
CA GLU A 71 -23.25 8.97 3.72
C GLU A 71 -22.39 8.52 4.90
N CYS A 72 -21.60 7.45 4.74
CA CYS A 72 -20.68 6.98 5.78
C CYS A 72 -19.65 8.05 6.20
N ALA A 73 -19.19 8.87 5.25
CA ALA A 73 -18.27 9.98 5.53
C ALA A 73 -18.92 11.06 6.40
N GLN A 74 -20.20 11.38 6.17
CA GLN A 74 -20.93 12.39 6.92
C GLN A 74 -21.37 11.92 8.31
N SER A 75 -21.73 10.64 8.44
CA SER A 75 -22.27 10.08 9.69
C SER A 75 -21.21 9.46 10.60
N GLU A 76 -19.96 9.38 10.14
CA GLU A 76 -18.86 8.62 10.77
C GLU A 76 -19.23 7.15 11.06
N GLU A 77 -20.15 6.58 10.26
CA GLU A 77 -20.63 5.22 10.45
C GLU A 77 -19.49 4.19 10.31
N ALA A 78 -19.41 3.28 11.27
CA ALA A 78 -18.48 2.17 11.30
C ALA A 78 -18.93 1.02 10.36
N ALA A 79 -19.06 1.31 9.07
CA ALA A 79 -19.65 0.40 8.08
C ALA A 79 -18.64 -0.49 7.33
N TYR A 80 -17.35 -0.16 7.36
CA TYR A 80 -16.36 -0.80 6.50
C TYR A 80 -15.84 -2.11 7.07
N GLN A 81 -15.64 -3.09 6.19
CA GLN A 81 -14.66 -4.13 6.42
C GLN A 81 -13.32 -3.60 5.91
N TYR A 82 -12.48 -3.12 6.82
CA TYR A 82 -11.16 -2.61 6.47
C TYR A 82 -10.20 -3.78 6.25
N ARG A 83 -9.67 -3.89 5.03
CA ARG A 83 -8.79 -5.00 4.62
C ARG A 83 -7.42 -4.43 4.31
N LYS A 84 -6.42 -4.82 5.09
CA LYS A 84 -5.06 -4.27 5.00
C LYS A 84 -4.07 -5.36 4.63
N ILE A 85 -3.17 -5.06 3.69
CA ILE A 85 -2.08 -5.93 3.28
C ILE A 85 -0.77 -5.24 3.63
N VAL A 86 0.01 -5.88 4.49
CA VAL A 86 1.34 -5.43 4.91
C VAL A 86 2.27 -6.62 4.78
N ASN A 87 3.40 -6.43 4.10
CA ASN A 87 4.36 -7.51 3.82
C ASN A 87 3.69 -8.75 3.18
N GLY A 88 2.78 -8.51 2.23
CA GLY A 88 2.02 -9.56 1.53
C GLY A 88 0.95 -10.27 2.35
N LYS A 89 0.80 -9.95 3.65
CA LYS A 89 -0.18 -10.58 4.53
C LYS A 89 -1.45 -9.74 4.65
N LYS A 90 -2.58 -10.33 4.25
CA LYS A 90 -3.91 -9.70 4.40
C LYS A 90 -4.50 -9.91 5.80
N VAL A 91 -5.03 -8.84 6.38
CA VAL A 91 -5.80 -8.83 7.62
C VAL A 91 -7.09 -8.05 7.41
N ASN A 92 -8.21 -8.60 7.87
CA ASN A 92 -9.52 -7.95 7.76
C ASN A 92 -10.01 -7.54 9.16
N THR A 93 -10.45 -6.28 9.28
CA THR A 93 -11.00 -5.70 10.50
C THR A 93 -12.36 -5.09 10.19
N SER A 94 -13.43 -5.64 10.76
CA SER A 94 -14.79 -5.12 10.57
C SER A 94 -15.07 -3.91 11.46
N ASN A 95 -16.20 -3.24 11.19
CA ASN A 95 -16.72 -2.13 11.98
C ASN A 95 -15.74 -0.96 12.08
N LYS A 96 -15.14 -0.59 10.94
CA LYS A 96 -14.29 0.60 10.83
C LYS A 96 -15.05 1.74 10.19
N SER A 97 -14.85 2.94 10.72
CA SER A 97 -15.31 4.19 10.10
C SER A 97 -14.36 4.64 8.99
N MET A 98 -14.83 5.51 8.10
CA MET A 98 -13.98 6.12 7.07
C MET A 98 -12.82 6.90 7.69
N LEU A 99 -13.09 7.65 8.77
CA LEU A 99 -12.08 8.47 9.43
C LEU A 99 -10.96 7.63 10.05
N GLU A 100 -11.29 6.50 10.67
CA GLU A 100 -10.28 5.56 11.18
C GLU A 100 -9.39 5.02 10.06
N CYS A 101 -9.96 4.64 8.92
CA CYS A 101 -9.19 4.09 7.80
C CYS A 101 -8.29 5.14 7.14
N ILE A 102 -8.78 6.37 6.97
CA ILE A 102 -7.98 7.48 6.43
C ILE A 102 -6.82 7.85 7.36
N ARG A 103 -7.00 7.75 8.68
CA ARG A 103 -5.96 8.08 9.67
C ARG A 103 -4.99 6.94 9.99
N ASP A 104 -5.26 5.73 9.52
CA ASP A 104 -4.47 4.53 9.82
C ASP A 104 -3.03 4.62 9.28
N GLU A 105 -2.83 5.29 8.14
CA GLU A 105 -1.51 5.56 7.57
C GLU A 105 -1.43 6.99 7.02
N ALA A 106 -0.21 7.50 6.88
CA ALA A 106 0.06 8.63 6.00
C ALA A 106 0.01 8.16 4.53
N TRP A 107 -1.20 7.98 4.00
CA TRP A 107 -1.43 7.46 2.64
C TRP A 107 -0.80 8.36 1.58
N ASP A 108 -0.04 7.78 0.65
CA ASP A 108 0.51 8.49 -0.51
C ASP A 108 -0.58 8.67 -1.58
N TYR A 109 -1.46 7.67 -1.72
CA TYR A 109 -2.55 7.68 -2.69
C TYR A 109 -3.86 7.20 -2.07
N ILE A 110 -4.95 7.88 -2.43
CA ILE A 110 -6.31 7.48 -2.09
C ILE A 110 -7.17 7.48 -3.37
N SER A 111 -7.89 6.39 -3.64
CA SER A 111 -8.87 6.29 -4.73
C SER A 111 -10.31 6.11 -4.21
N PHE A 112 -11.31 6.48 -5.00
CA PHE A 112 -12.76 6.44 -4.68
C PHE A 112 -13.61 6.16 -5.92
#